data_AF-A0A1E5LEU3-F1
#
_entry.id   AF-A0A1E5LEU3-F1
#
_cell.length_a   1.000
_cell.length_b   1.000
_cell.length_c   1.000
_cell.angle_alpha   90.00
_cell.angle_beta   90.00
_cell.angle_gamma   90.00
#
_symmetry.space_group_name_H-M   'P 1'
#
loop_
_entity.id
_entity.type
_entity.pdbx_description
1 polymer ?
#
loop_
_entity_poly.entity_id
_entity_poly.type
_entity_poly.pdbx_seq_one_letter_code
_entity_poly.pdbx_strand_id
1 'polypeptide(L)'
;MFQMVSNYYTQWDISKEMKIILNRSSLLLIICGLLLSMLISKQKVFLYTALPDWGKRIVLPFHSIKISYFLFFGLLGSTTIFIPLLFLEGINYTTSFVIYGIFFSIINAFLEEFMWRGIMLSSLKRNVSTFFAVLTTSIGFGLLHISIGIPLIMSLLFSLGGLFYAFVVLKTNSIYPAIVFHFIINVGMVFNGWIF
;
A
#
# COMPACT_ATOMS: atom_id res chain seq x y z
N MET A 1 15.08 -8.26 10.90
CA MET A 1 15.47 -6.83 10.98
C MET A 1 14.27 -5.92 11.26
N PHE A 2 13.25 -5.85 10.38
CA PHE A 2 12.06 -5.01 10.58
C PHE A 2 11.35 -5.23 11.94
N GLN A 3 11.12 -6.49 12.32
CA GLN A 3 10.49 -6.80 13.61
C GLN A 3 11.36 -6.49 14.83
N MET A 4 12.70 -6.56 14.70
CA MET A 4 13.62 -6.15 15.77
C MET A 4 13.58 -4.62 15.95
N VAL A 5 13.55 -3.87 14.86
CA VAL A 5 13.40 -2.41 14.85
C VAL A 5 12.03 -2.01 15.43
N SER A 6 10.97 -2.71 15.04
CA SER A 6 9.64 -2.56 15.63
C SER A 6 9.66 -2.71 17.15
N ASN A 7 10.23 -3.82 17.64
CA ASN A 7 10.30 -4.12 19.06
C ASN A 7 11.12 -3.08 19.83
N TYR A 8 12.18 -2.56 19.22
CA TYR A 8 13.02 -1.51 19.79
C TYR A 8 12.27 -0.19 20.02
N TYR A 9 11.47 0.28 19.04
CA TYR A 9 10.66 1.50 19.20
C TYR A 9 9.57 1.37 20.28
N THR A 10 9.07 0.15 20.52
CA THR A 10 8.06 -0.08 21.58
C THR A 10 8.57 0.29 22.97
N GLN A 11 9.88 0.18 23.21
CA GLN A 11 10.52 0.46 24.51
C GLN A 11 10.75 1.95 24.77
N TRP A 12 10.58 2.80 23.76
CA TRP A 12 10.80 4.25 23.90
C TRP A 12 9.63 4.94 24.61
N ASP A 13 9.93 5.95 25.42
CA ASP A 13 8.92 6.79 26.08
C ASP A 13 8.47 7.93 25.15
N ILE A 14 7.79 7.54 24.07
CA ILE A 14 7.22 8.45 23.06
C ILE A 14 5.77 8.08 22.80
N SER A 15 5.02 8.99 22.19
CA SER A 15 3.60 8.76 21.87
C SER A 15 3.43 7.55 20.94
N LYS A 16 2.28 6.89 21.06
CA LYS A 16 1.97 5.67 20.31
C LYS A 16 1.93 5.93 18.80
N GLU A 17 1.42 7.09 18.41
CA GLU A 17 1.39 7.60 17.03
C GLU A 17 2.80 7.70 16.45
N MET A 18 3.75 8.23 17.22
CA MET A 18 5.14 8.38 16.81
C MET A 18 5.82 7.01 16.66
N LYS A 19 5.54 6.05 17.55
CA LYS A 19 6.03 4.66 17.41
C LYS A 19 5.59 4.04 16.10
N ILE A 20 4.33 4.23 15.71
CA ILE A 20 3.79 3.71 14.45
C ILE A 20 4.47 4.36 13.25
N ILE A 21 4.64 5.69 13.25
CA ILE A 21 5.31 6.39 12.15
C ILE A 21 6.76 5.93 11.99
N LEU A 22 7.50 5.79 13.10
CA LEU A 22 8.88 5.31 13.08
C LEU A 22 8.97 3.86 12.58
N ASN A 23 8.06 3.00 13.02
CA ASN A 23 7.94 1.65 12.51
C ASN A 23 7.76 1.64 10.98
N ARG A 24 6.85 2.45 10.44
CA ARG A 24 6.65 2.54 8.98
C ARG A 24 7.82 3.12 8.24
N SER A 25 8.49 4.09 8.85
CA SER A 25 9.71 4.69 8.29
C SER A 25 10.83 3.65 8.16
N SER A 26 10.82 2.59 8.97
CA SER A 26 11.79 1.48 8.83
C SER A 26 11.63 0.67 7.53
N LEU A 27 10.52 0.83 6.79
CA LEU A 27 10.40 0.32 5.41
C LEU A 27 11.47 0.92 4.49
N LEU A 28 11.95 2.14 4.78
CA LEU A 28 13.07 2.75 4.05
C LEU A 28 14.33 1.89 4.12
N LEU A 29 14.59 1.20 5.24
CA LEU A 29 15.74 0.32 5.36
C LEU A 29 15.62 -0.90 4.43
N ILE A 30 14.41 -1.45 4.31
CA ILE A 30 14.12 -2.55 3.37
C ILE A 30 14.28 -2.05 1.94
N ILE A 31 13.71 -0.89 1.61
CA ILE A 31 13.83 -0.26 0.29
C ILE A 31 15.30 -0.03 -0.06
N CYS A 32 16.10 0.53 0.86
CA CYS A 32 17.54 0.73 0.66
C CYS A 32 18.27 -0.60 0.41
N GLY A 33 17.96 -1.65 1.16
CA GLY A 33 18.51 -2.98 0.93
C GLY A 33 18.15 -3.55 -0.44
N LEU A 34 16.90 -3.38 -0.88
CA LEU A 34 16.44 -3.79 -2.21
C LEU A 34 17.14 -3.00 -3.33
N LEU A 35 17.25 -1.67 -3.19
CA LEU A 35 17.95 -0.83 -4.14
C LEU A 35 19.44 -1.18 -4.21
N LEU A 36 20.08 -1.43 -3.08
CA LEU A 36 21.48 -1.89 -3.03
C LEU A 36 21.65 -3.25 -3.71
N SER A 37 20.75 -4.20 -3.44
CA SER A 37 20.74 -5.51 -4.10
C SER A 37 20.60 -5.37 -5.61
N MET A 38 19.75 -4.46 -6.08
CA MET A 38 19.58 -4.18 -7.50
C MET A 38 20.82 -3.52 -8.12
N LEU A 39 21.48 -2.60 -7.42
CA LEU A 39 22.71 -1.97 -7.87
C LEU A 39 23.82 -3.01 -8.05
N ILE A 40 24.00 -3.88 -7.05
CA ILE A 40 25.00 -4.97 -7.08
C ILE A 40 24.70 -5.95 -8.23
N SER A 41 23.43 -6.32 -8.40
CA SER A 41 23.00 -7.24 -9.46
C SER A 41 22.81 -6.60 -10.84
N LYS A 42 23.10 -5.29 -10.97
CA LYS A 42 22.90 -4.47 -12.19
C LYS A 42 21.50 -4.63 -12.78
N GLN A 43 20.51 -4.84 -11.93
CA GLN A 43 19.14 -5.07 -12.34
C GLN A 43 18.46 -3.75 -12.73
N LYS A 44 17.95 -3.67 -13.96
CA LYS A 44 17.01 -2.60 -14.35
C LYS A 44 15.62 -2.95 -13.84
N VAL A 45 14.97 -2.00 -13.16
CA VAL A 45 13.56 -2.09 -12.75
C VAL A 45 12.76 -0.97 -13.38
N PHE A 46 11.48 -1.22 -13.58
CA PHE A 46 10.52 -0.26 -14.07
C PHE A 46 9.61 0.15 -12.91
N LEU A 47 9.71 1.41 -12.49
CA LEU A 47 9.00 1.93 -11.32
C LEU A 47 7.58 2.45 -11.62
N TYR A 48 7.12 2.35 -12.87
CA TYR A 48 5.80 2.81 -13.29
C TYR A 48 5.52 4.28 -12.90
N THR A 49 6.53 5.16 -13.00
CA THR A 49 6.43 6.58 -12.60
C THR A 49 5.80 7.50 -13.64
N ALA A 50 5.35 6.96 -14.77
CA ALA A 50 4.56 7.73 -15.73
C ALA A 50 3.16 8.00 -15.16
N LEU A 51 2.59 9.17 -15.47
CA LEU A 51 1.17 9.41 -15.22
C LEU A 51 0.31 8.48 -16.08
N PRO A 52 -0.87 8.07 -15.58
CA PRO A 52 -1.75 7.19 -16.34
C PRO A 52 -2.29 7.92 -17.57
N ASP A 53 -2.43 7.20 -18.68
CA ASP A 53 -3.18 7.68 -19.83
C ASP A 53 -4.69 7.59 -19.52
N TRP A 54 -5.30 8.74 -19.22
CA TRP A 54 -6.72 8.84 -18.84
C TRP A 54 -7.69 8.49 -19.97
N GLY A 55 -7.25 8.58 -21.23
CA GLY A 55 -8.05 8.28 -22.42
C GLY A 55 -8.04 6.80 -22.78
N LYS A 56 -6.99 6.07 -22.37
CA LYS A 56 -6.85 4.64 -22.63
C LYS A 56 -7.97 3.83 -21.98
N ARG A 57 -8.31 2.71 -22.62
CA ARG A 57 -9.29 1.74 -22.12
C ARG A 57 -8.62 0.50 -21.56
N ILE A 58 -9.14 0.02 -20.43
CA ILE A 58 -8.85 -1.31 -19.90
C ILE A 58 -9.76 -2.29 -20.63
N VAL A 59 -9.15 -3.28 -21.29
CA VAL A 59 -9.87 -4.39 -21.91
C VAL A 59 -9.95 -5.53 -20.90
N LEU A 60 -11.19 -5.92 -20.58
CA LEU A 60 -11.56 -7.09 -19.78
C LEU A 60 -12.17 -8.16 -20.70
N PRO A 61 -12.33 -9.42 -20.26
CA PRO A 61 -12.80 -10.50 -21.14
C PRO A 61 -14.13 -10.23 -21.86
N PHE A 62 -15.04 -9.48 -21.23
CA PHE A 62 -16.39 -9.25 -21.76
C PHE A 62 -16.70 -7.77 -22.04
N HIS A 63 -15.88 -6.83 -21.58
CA HIS A 63 -16.17 -5.39 -21.66
C HIS A 63 -14.88 -4.57 -21.71
N SER A 64 -14.98 -3.30 -22.13
CA SER A 64 -13.88 -2.35 -21.97
C SER A 64 -14.36 -1.09 -21.26
N ILE A 65 -13.52 -0.55 -20.39
CA ILE A 65 -13.82 0.65 -19.60
C ILE A 65 -12.68 1.66 -19.74
N LYS A 66 -13.01 2.95 -19.85
CA LYS A 66 -11.97 4.01 -19.82
C LYS A 66 -11.27 3.99 -18.47
N ILE A 67 -9.96 4.21 -18.45
CA ILE A 67 -9.17 4.27 -17.21
C ILE A 67 -9.76 5.30 -16.26
N SER A 68 -10.14 6.48 -16.76
CA SER A 68 -10.80 7.52 -15.95
C SER A 68 -12.05 7.02 -15.20
N TYR A 69 -12.98 6.35 -15.90
CA TYR A 69 -14.17 5.78 -15.25
C TYR A 69 -13.84 4.65 -14.28
N PHE A 70 -12.92 3.76 -14.65
CA PHE A 70 -12.49 2.68 -13.78
C PHE A 70 -11.90 3.22 -12.46
N LEU A 71 -11.01 4.21 -12.55
CA LEU A 71 -10.41 4.85 -11.39
C LEU A 71 -11.48 5.60 -10.57
N PHE A 72 -12.37 6.35 -11.22
CA PHE A 72 -13.44 7.08 -10.53
C PHE A 72 -14.36 6.15 -9.73
N PHE A 73 -14.93 5.12 -10.36
CA PHE A 73 -15.80 4.17 -9.68
C PHE A 73 -15.06 3.35 -8.64
N GLY A 74 -13.80 2.99 -8.90
CA GLY A 74 -12.96 2.35 -7.91
C GLY A 74 -12.83 3.24 -6.67
N LEU A 75 -12.48 4.52 -6.83
CA LEU A 75 -12.25 5.44 -5.72
C LEU A 75 -13.54 5.70 -4.93
N LEU A 76 -14.68 5.80 -5.63
CA LEU A 76 -16.00 5.84 -4.99
C LEU A 76 -16.27 4.56 -4.17
N GLY A 77 -15.94 3.38 -4.71
CA GLY A 77 -16.04 2.12 -3.98
C GLY A 77 -15.15 2.11 -2.73
N SER A 78 -13.88 2.50 -2.87
CA SER A 78 -12.91 2.52 -1.76
C SER A 78 -13.32 3.48 -0.64
N THR A 79 -13.87 4.65 -0.98
CA THR A 79 -14.35 5.63 0.02
C THR A 79 -15.62 5.15 0.71
N THR A 80 -16.57 4.60 -0.03
CA THR A 80 -17.88 4.17 0.51
C THR A 80 -17.78 3.01 1.49
N ILE A 81 -16.80 2.12 1.37
CA ILE A 81 -16.57 1.01 2.31
C ILE A 81 -16.42 1.51 3.76
N PHE A 82 -15.86 2.70 3.97
CA PHE A 82 -15.61 3.25 5.30
C PHE A 82 -16.72 4.17 5.81
N ILE A 83 -17.64 4.62 4.95
CA ILE A 83 -18.73 5.53 5.35
C ILE A 83 -19.60 4.95 6.48
N PRO A 84 -20.07 3.69 6.41
CA PRO A 84 -20.90 3.13 7.48
C PRO A 84 -20.16 3.02 8.82
N LEU A 85 -18.83 2.87 8.80
CA LEU A 85 -18.03 2.72 10.02
C LEU A 85 -17.72 4.07 10.69
N LEU A 86 -17.71 5.19 9.95
CA LEU A 86 -17.44 6.53 10.50
C LEU A 86 -18.50 7.00 11.51
N PHE A 87 -19.70 6.41 11.47
CA PHE A 87 -20.80 6.72 12.38
C PHE A 87 -20.85 5.82 13.62
N LEU A 88 -19.88 4.91 13.78
CA LEU A 88 -19.75 4.13 15.01
C LEU A 88 -19.27 5.07 16.13
N GLU A 89 -20.05 5.16 17.21
CA GLU A 89 -19.73 6.00 18.36
C GLU A 89 -18.39 5.57 18.99
N GLY A 90 -17.51 6.53 19.32
CA GLY A 90 -16.32 6.26 20.12
C GLY A 90 -15.00 6.91 19.68
N ILE A 91 -14.93 7.57 18.52
CA ILE A 91 -13.71 8.25 18.03
C ILE A 91 -13.84 9.76 18.18
N ASN A 92 -12.86 10.38 18.86
CA ASN A 92 -12.76 11.82 19.00
C ASN A 92 -11.81 12.41 17.94
N TYR A 93 -12.38 13.06 16.93
CA TYR A 93 -11.66 13.62 15.79
C TYR A 93 -10.97 14.96 16.13
N THR A 94 -9.91 14.89 16.94
CA THR A 94 -9.07 16.06 17.24
C THR A 94 -8.23 16.47 16.02
N THR A 95 -7.81 17.75 15.95
CA THR A 95 -6.92 18.24 14.89
C THR A 95 -5.63 17.43 14.79
N SER A 96 -5.03 17.09 15.93
CA SER A 96 -3.81 16.28 15.99
C SER A 96 -4.01 14.88 15.41
N PHE A 97 -5.17 14.25 15.67
CA PHE A 97 -5.52 12.94 15.13
C PHE A 97 -5.72 12.98 13.61
N VAL A 98 -6.38 14.01 13.09
CA VAL A 98 -6.57 14.21 11.64
C VAL A 98 -5.23 14.41 10.93
N ILE A 99 -4.37 15.27 11.47
CA ILE A 99 -3.02 15.50 10.94
C ILE A 99 -2.23 14.18 10.92
N TYR A 100 -2.22 13.45 12.05
CA TYR A 100 -1.60 12.13 12.13
C TYR A 100 -2.09 11.19 11.04
N GLY A 101 -3.42 11.04 10.89
CA GLY A 101 -3.99 10.11 9.92
C GLY A 101 -3.62 10.43 8.48
N ILE A 102 -3.60 11.71 8.11
CA ILE A 102 -3.17 12.13 6.77
C ILE A 102 -1.69 11.83 6.55
N PHE A 103 -0.81 12.25 7.47
CA PHE A 103 0.64 12.05 7.33
C PHE A 103 1.01 10.56 7.30
N PHE A 104 0.46 9.77 8.23
CA PHE A 104 0.63 8.32 8.26
C PHE A 104 0.21 7.71 6.93
N SER A 105 -0.99 8.07 6.43
CA SER A 105 -1.53 7.46 5.22
C SER A 105 -0.70 7.78 3.98
N ILE A 106 -0.18 9.01 3.86
CA ILE A 106 0.70 9.41 2.75
C ILE A 106 2.00 8.60 2.79
N ILE A 107 2.68 8.60 3.95
CA ILE A 107 3.98 7.93 4.11
C ILE A 107 3.81 6.42 3.87
N ASN A 108 2.82 5.80 4.53
CA ASN A 108 2.61 4.36 4.45
C ASN A 108 2.23 3.93 3.03
N ALA A 109 1.26 4.60 2.39
CA ALA A 109 0.84 4.25 1.03
C ALA A 109 1.99 4.43 0.03
N PHE A 110 2.75 5.52 0.11
CA PHE A 110 3.88 5.74 -0.78
C PHE A 110 4.96 4.68 -0.62
N LEU A 111 5.42 4.42 0.62
CA LEU A 111 6.52 3.48 0.86
C LEU A 111 6.14 2.05 0.51
N GLU A 112 4.94 1.60 0.90
CA GLU A 112 4.50 0.24 0.60
C GLU A 112 4.28 0.05 -0.91
N GLU A 113 3.62 0.97 -1.61
CA GLU A 113 3.44 0.83 -3.06
C GLU A 113 4.78 0.91 -3.81
N PHE A 114 5.67 1.83 -3.42
CA PHE A 114 7.00 1.94 -4.03
C PHE A 114 7.79 0.64 -3.89
N MET A 115 7.79 0.05 -2.69
CA MET A 115 8.46 -1.21 -2.41
C MET A 115 7.81 -2.37 -3.18
N TRP A 116 6.50 -2.54 -3.08
CA TRP A 116 5.80 -3.74 -3.59
C TRP A 116 5.50 -3.66 -5.08
N ARG A 117 4.96 -2.55 -5.59
CA ARG A 117 4.52 -2.39 -6.99
C ARG A 117 5.60 -1.79 -7.87
N GLY A 118 6.42 -0.90 -7.32
CA GLY A 118 7.58 -0.36 -8.00
C GLY A 118 8.70 -1.40 -8.11
N ILE A 119 9.35 -1.69 -7.00
CA ILE A 119 10.58 -2.49 -6.98
C ILE A 119 10.29 -4.00 -7.12
N MET A 120 9.57 -4.58 -6.17
CA MET A 120 9.42 -6.03 -6.06
C MET A 120 8.66 -6.64 -7.24
N LEU A 121 7.53 -6.06 -7.63
CA LEU A 121 6.75 -6.52 -8.77
C LEU A 121 7.55 -6.44 -10.07
N SER A 122 8.25 -5.33 -10.31
CA SER A 122 9.08 -5.19 -11.52
C SER A 122 10.25 -6.16 -11.52
N SER A 123 10.90 -6.41 -10.37
CA SER A 123 12.02 -7.34 -10.29
C SER A 123 11.55 -8.79 -10.54
N LEU A 124 10.47 -9.21 -9.87
CA LEU A 124 9.94 -10.57 -10.02
C LEU A 124 9.45 -10.87 -11.43
N LYS A 125 8.76 -9.93 -12.09
CA LYS A 125 8.27 -10.10 -13.48
C LYS A 125 9.37 -10.40 -14.51
N ARG A 126 10.64 -10.20 -14.18
CA ARG A 126 11.77 -10.53 -15.06
C ARG A 126 12.11 -12.01 -15.06
N ASN A 127 11.86 -12.70 -13.94
CA ASN A 127 12.29 -14.08 -13.72
C ASN A 127 11.10 -15.05 -13.69
N VAL A 128 9.89 -14.56 -13.43
CA VAL A 128 8.67 -15.37 -13.37
C VAL A 128 7.55 -14.75 -14.19
N SER A 129 6.48 -15.53 -14.43
CA SER A 129 5.30 -15.03 -15.13
C SER A 129 4.64 -13.87 -14.38
N THR A 130 3.91 -13.02 -15.10
CA THR A 130 3.19 -11.88 -14.48
C THR A 130 2.23 -12.35 -13.40
N PHE A 131 1.56 -13.50 -13.61
CA PHE A 131 0.66 -14.09 -12.62
C PHE A 131 1.39 -14.40 -11.30
N PHE A 132 2.52 -15.11 -11.36
CA PHE A 132 3.28 -15.45 -10.16
C PHE A 132 3.90 -14.21 -9.49
N ALA A 133 4.38 -13.24 -10.27
CA ALA A 133 4.90 -12.00 -9.70
C ALA A 133 3.82 -11.21 -8.93
N VAL A 134 2.61 -11.11 -9.50
CA VAL A 134 1.46 -10.48 -8.85
C VAL A 134 1.05 -11.24 -7.59
N LEU A 135 0.92 -12.56 -7.67
CA LEU A 135 0.52 -13.39 -6.53
C LEU A 135 1.51 -13.27 -5.37
N THR A 136 2.81 -13.45 -5.64
CA THR A 136 3.86 -13.40 -4.62
C THR A 136 3.96 -12.02 -3.96
N THR A 137 3.93 -10.94 -4.74
CA THR A 137 3.98 -9.59 -4.17
C THR A 137 2.74 -9.24 -3.36
N SER A 138 1.58 -9.74 -3.76
CA SER A 138 0.32 -9.51 -3.06
C SER A 138 0.25 -10.26 -1.73
N ILE A 139 0.70 -11.51 -1.71
CA ILE A 139 0.83 -12.29 -0.48
C ILE A 139 1.85 -11.62 0.45
N GLY A 140 3.02 -11.25 -0.06
CA GLY A 140 4.05 -10.53 0.71
C GLY A 140 3.54 -9.22 1.31
N PHE A 141 2.81 -8.42 0.53
CA PHE A 141 2.15 -7.19 0.98
C PHE A 141 1.23 -7.45 2.18
N GLY A 142 0.37 -8.47 2.08
CA GLY A 142 -0.52 -8.83 3.18
C GLY A 142 0.24 -9.31 4.42
N LEU A 143 1.15 -10.28 4.26
CA LEU A 143 1.91 -10.87 5.37
C LEU A 143 2.81 -9.87 6.10
N LEU A 144 3.25 -8.79 5.44
CA LEU A 144 3.99 -7.70 6.10
C LEU A 144 3.25 -7.17 7.33
N HIS A 145 1.91 -7.20 7.32
CA HIS A 145 1.07 -6.70 8.41
C HIS A 145 1.12 -7.57 9.68
N ILE A 146 1.63 -8.80 9.61
CA ILE A 146 1.86 -9.61 10.82
C ILE A 146 2.95 -8.97 11.70
N SER A 147 3.94 -8.32 11.08
CA SER A 147 5.09 -7.74 11.79
C SER A 147 4.73 -6.56 12.70
N ILE A 148 3.53 -6.02 12.54
CA ILE A 148 2.95 -4.92 13.33
C ILE A 148 1.80 -5.40 14.23
N GLY A 149 1.63 -6.72 14.39
CA GLY A 149 0.65 -7.32 15.29
C GLY A 149 -0.74 -7.57 14.71
N ILE A 150 -0.94 -7.41 13.40
CA ILE A 150 -2.23 -7.76 12.77
C ILE A 150 -2.36 -9.28 12.65
N PRO A 151 -3.51 -9.88 13.03
CA PRO A 151 -3.72 -11.32 12.92
C PRO A 151 -3.50 -11.85 11.50
N LEU A 152 -3.08 -13.12 11.40
CA LEU A 152 -2.80 -13.78 10.12
C LEU A 152 -3.96 -13.69 9.12
N ILE A 153 -5.19 -13.96 9.57
CA ILE A 153 -6.38 -13.93 8.70
C ILE A 153 -6.59 -12.53 8.12
N MET A 154 -6.51 -11.49 8.95
CA MET A 154 -6.64 -10.10 8.48
C MET A 154 -5.49 -9.70 7.55
N SER A 155 -4.28 -10.15 7.86
CA SER A 155 -3.11 -9.93 7.00
C SER A 155 -3.28 -10.58 5.62
N LEU A 156 -3.86 -11.78 5.54
CA LEU A 156 -4.18 -12.43 4.26
C LEU A 156 -5.29 -11.69 3.49
N LEU A 157 -6.25 -11.06 4.17
CA LEU A 157 -7.24 -10.20 3.51
C LEU A 157 -6.58 -8.98 2.85
N PHE A 158 -5.55 -8.40 3.46
CA PHE A 158 -4.78 -7.32 2.81
C PHE A 158 -4.07 -7.77 1.53
N SER A 159 -3.80 -9.06 1.35
CA SER A 159 -3.30 -9.58 0.07
C SER A 159 -4.29 -9.39 -1.08
N LEU A 160 -5.59 -9.25 -0.82
CA LEU A 160 -6.56 -8.89 -1.87
C LEU A 160 -6.38 -7.45 -2.33
N GLY A 161 -6.10 -6.52 -1.42
CA GLY A 161 -5.64 -5.15 -1.76
C GLY A 161 -4.30 -5.20 -2.52
N GLY A 162 -3.40 -6.07 -2.07
CA GLY A 162 -2.27 -6.65 -2.80
C GLY A 162 -2.52 -6.81 -4.30
N LEU A 163 -3.44 -7.72 -4.61
CA LEU A 163 -3.79 -8.09 -5.97
C LEU A 163 -4.42 -6.93 -6.73
N PHE A 164 -5.32 -6.19 -6.09
CA PHE A 164 -6.01 -5.06 -6.69
C PHE A 164 -5.02 -3.97 -7.13
N TYR A 165 -4.13 -3.48 -6.25
CA TYR A 165 -3.21 -2.42 -6.66
C TYR A 165 -2.21 -2.90 -7.72
N ALA A 166 -1.77 -4.16 -7.66
CA ALA A 166 -0.93 -4.73 -8.72
C ALA A 166 -1.65 -4.73 -10.07
N PHE A 167 -2.94 -5.11 -10.09
CA PHE A 167 -3.78 -5.00 -11.28
C PHE A 167 -3.88 -3.55 -11.78
N VAL A 168 -4.15 -2.59 -10.89
CA VAL A 168 -4.23 -1.17 -11.23
C VAL A 168 -2.94 -0.71 -11.90
N VAL A 169 -1.78 -0.92 -11.27
CA VAL A 169 -0.48 -0.50 -11.81
C VAL A 169 -0.20 -1.12 -13.19
N LEU A 170 -0.50 -2.41 -13.37
CA LEU A 170 -0.27 -3.08 -14.65
C LEU A 170 -1.20 -2.60 -15.76
N LYS A 171 -2.45 -2.22 -15.44
CA LYS A 171 -3.40 -1.73 -16.44
C LYS A 171 -3.22 -0.26 -16.78
N THR A 172 -2.84 0.57 -15.80
CA THR A 172 -2.60 2.01 -15.98
C THR A 172 -1.18 2.33 -16.42
N ASN A 173 -0.25 1.37 -16.27
CA ASN A 173 1.19 1.59 -16.40
C ASN A 173 1.70 2.72 -15.49
N SER A 174 1.04 2.91 -14.34
CA SER A 174 1.30 4.00 -13.41
C SER A 174 1.12 3.54 -11.96
N ILE A 175 2.07 3.91 -11.10
CA ILE A 175 2.04 3.61 -9.66
C ILE A 175 1.12 4.59 -8.90
N TYR A 176 0.92 5.80 -9.40
CA TYR A 176 0.18 6.84 -8.69
C TYR A 176 -1.28 6.46 -8.37
N PRO A 177 -2.06 5.86 -9.30
CA PRO A 177 -3.42 5.44 -8.96
C PRO A 177 -3.45 4.44 -7.80
N ALA A 178 -2.51 3.49 -7.75
CA ALA A 178 -2.39 2.55 -6.63
C ALA A 178 -2.06 3.26 -5.31
N ILE A 179 -1.14 4.24 -5.32
CA ILE A 179 -0.83 5.06 -4.15
C ILE A 179 -2.07 5.81 -3.66
N VAL A 180 -2.85 6.40 -4.57
CA VAL A 180 -4.08 7.13 -4.21
C VAL A 180 -5.12 6.19 -3.60
N PHE A 181 -5.33 5.02 -4.19
CA PHE A 181 -6.22 3.99 -3.64
C PHE A 181 -5.79 3.60 -2.22
N HIS A 182 -4.53 3.23 -2.06
CA HIS A 182 -4.01 2.80 -0.77
C HIS A 182 -4.05 3.93 0.27
N PHE A 183 -3.76 5.18 -0.12
CA PHE A 183 -3.92 6.34 0.74
C PHE A 183 -5.35 6.47 1.28
N ILE A 184 -6.36 6.37 0.43
CA ILE A 184 -7.77 6.47 0.84
C ILE A 184 -8.15 5.34 1.81
N ILE A 185 -7.71 4.11 1.52
CA ILE A 185 -7.93 2.97 2.41
C ILE A 185 -7.26 3.23 3.77
N ASN A 186 -6.02 3.72 3.80
CA ASN A 186 -5.32 4.02 5.04
C ASN A 186 -6.00 5.13 5.84
N VAL A 187 -6.47 6.20 5.20
CA VAL A 187 -7.24 7.26 5.87
C VAL A 187 -8.51 6.68 6.49
N GLY A 188 -9.24 5.86 5.73
CA GLY A 188 -10.41 5.14 6.22
C GLY A 188 -10.08 4.27 7.44
N MET A 189 -9.01 3.49 7.38
CA MET A 189 -8.58 2.64 8.49
C MET A 189 -8.18 3.43 9.74
N VAL A 190 -7.47 4.56 9.60
CA VAL A 190 -7.11 5.41 10.76
C VAL A 190 -8.38 5.99 11.37
N PHE A 191 -9.27 6.59 10.57
CA PHE A 191 -10.46 7.28 11.08
C PHE A 191 -11.54 6.35 11.61
N ASN A 192 -11.43 5.05 11.35
CA ASN A 192 -12.25 3.99 11.94
C ASN A 192 -11.53 3.22 13.05
N GLY A 193 -10.31 3.64 13.39
CA GLY A 193 -9.62 3.10 14.55
C GLY A 193 -9.00 1.73 14.39
N TRP A 194 -8.69 1.35 13.16
CA TRP A 194 -7.97 0.09 12.92
C TRP A 194 -6.46 0.27 13.09
N ILE A 195 -6.00 1.52 13.11
CA ILE A 195 -4.61 1.93 13.24
C ILE A 195 -4.53 2.91 14.40
N PHE A 196 -4.16 2.39 15.57
CA PHE A 196 -4.00 3.14 16.81
C PHE A 196 -2.73 2.73 17.54
#